data_AF-A0A084QZH1-F1
#
_entry.id   AF-A0A084QZH1-F1
#
_cell.length_a   1.000
_cell.length_b   1.000
_cell.length_c   1.000
_cell.angle_alpha   90.00
_cell.angle_beta   90.00
_cell.angle_gamma   90.00
#
_symmetry.space_group_name_H-M   'P 1'
#
loop_
_entity.id
_entity.type
_entity.pdbx_description
1 polymer ?
#
loop_
_entity_poly.entity_id
_entity_poly.type
_entity_poly.pdbx_seq_one_letter_code
_entity_poly.pdbx_strand_id
1 'polypeptide(L)'
;MITRRSPRRLQYHHDTQQLNAMDPLSVTASMIAVAGLATQSVKAIYKAIDGLVEAPHAIARSKTLVAGTQSSLDTLARTLIVNEDMQVRFGSVLQSINLHETLLYTQELCDRFNTTITKYTSHSTDSRFSSRDRFLVNLHEPQIVQFNDQLSGCQRTITLVLEAITLIVTHSTSNDVQQLSARFQAQEQALSALATELSKISNTAEDNTTLPNTIGTDEQDSFQRFAVLQKTCEAALRVTQAKRTGQIFGDMQIDQSFAMQGIVGEAQKGVDQSFGKLSAQNNSRAFQGQMDAASFARMFG
;
A
#
# COMPACT_ATOMS: atom_id res chain seq x y z
N MET A 1 -50.58 -5.22 2.15
CA MET A 1 -49.49 -6.12 2.60
C MET A 1 -48.36 -6.04 1.58
N ILE A 2 -47.39 -5.15 1.78
CA ILE A 2 -46.21 -4.99 0.92
C ILE A 2 -45.02 -4.83 1.84
N THR A 3 -44.23 -5.89 1.97
CA THR A 3 -43.04 -5.95 2.82
C THR A 3 -41.86 -5.33 2.07
N ARG A 4 -41.42 -4.15 2.53
CA ARG A 4 -40.16 -3.53 2.09
C ARG A 4 -38.98 -4.32 2.66
N ARG A 5 -38.13 -4.88 1.80
CA ARG A 5 -36.80 -5.38 2.17
C ARG A 5 -35.81 -4.21 2.18
N SER A 6 -35.25 -3.91 3.35
CA SER A 6 -34.07 -3.05 3.49
C SER A 6 -32.83 -3.70 2.86
N PRO A 7 -31.92 -2.93 2.24
CA PRO A 7 -30.62 -3.43 1.84
C PRO A 7 -29.67 -3.48 3.04
N ARG A 8 -28.97 -4.61 3.18
CA ARG A 8 -27.90 -4.87 4.15
C ARG A 8 -26.74 -3.89 3.90
N ARG A 9 -26.44 -3.03 4.88
CA ARG A 9 -25.10 -2.44 5.05
C ARG A 9 -24.17 -3.57 5.46
N LEU A 10 -23.23 -3.93 4.59
CA LEU A 10 -22.18 -4.89 4.88
C LEU A 10 -21.22 -4.30 5.93
N GLN A 11 -20.95 -5.11 6.95
CA GLN A 11 -19.97 -4.93 8.00
C GLN A 11 -18.57 -4.74 7.41
N TYR A 12 -18.06 -3.51 7.38
CA TYR A 12 -16.64 -3.23 7.10
C TYR A 12 -15.84 -2.89 8.36
N HIS A 13 -16.49 -2.85 9.53
CA HIS A 13 -15.86 -2.38 10.76
C HIS A 13 -15.35 -3.49 11.70
N HIS A 14 -15.55 -4.77 11.37
CA HIS A 14 -15.23 -5.87 12.29
C HIS A 14 -13.85 -6.51 12.05
N ASP A 15 -13.32 -6.47 10.82
CA ASP A 15 -12.10 -7.20 10.46
C ASP A 15 -10.81 -6.46 10.86
N THR A 16 -10.83 -5.14 10.87
CA THR A 16 -9.69 -4.32 11.35
C THR A 16 -9.45 -4.45 12.85
N GLN A 17 -10.46 -4.82 13.64
CA GLN A 17 -10.28 -5.12 15.07
C GLN A 17 -9.72 -6.52 15.32
N GLN A 18 -9.89 -7.48 14.40
CA GLN A 18 -9.39 -8.85 14.60
C GLN A 18 -7.88 -8.98 14.39
N LEU A 19 -7.30 -8.24 13.42
CA LEU A 19 -5.84 -8.31 13.17
C LEU A 19 -4.97 -7.86 14.35
N ASN A 20 -5.49 -6.97 15.21
CA ASN A 20 -4.77 -6.49 16.41
C ASN A 20 -4.75 -7.49 17.58
N ALA A 21 -5.56 -8.55 17.53
CA ALA A 21 -5.61 -9.61 18.54
C ALA A 21 -5.01 -10.95 18.05
N MET A 22 -4.59 -11.01 16.79
CA MET A 22 -3.97 -12.21 16.20
C MET A 22 -2.51 -12.33 16.60
N ASP A 23 -2.04 -13.56 16.80
CA ASP A 23 -0.63 -13.83 16.97
C ASP A 23 0.15 -13.60 15.64
N PRO A 24 1.46 -13.32 15.70
CA PRO A 24 2.26 -13.01 14.51
C PRO A 24 2.24 -14.09 13.43
N LEU A 25 2.12 -15.38 13.80
CA LEU A 25 2.08 -16.47 12.83
C LEU A 25 0.74 -16.48 12.10
N SER A 26 -0.36 -16.29 12.83
CA SER A 26 -1.69 -16.16 12.26
C SER A 26 -1.81 -14.97 11.29
N VAL A 27 -1.15 -13.84 11.58
CA VAL A 27 -1.10 -12.72 10.63
C VAL A 27 -0.32 -13.08 9.36
N THR A 28 0.85 -13.70 9.49
CA THR A 28 1.62 -14.14 8.32
C THR A 28 0.84 -15.13 7.47
N ALA A 29 0.16 -16.10 8.08
CA ALA A 29 -0.69 -17.05 7.39
C ALA A 29 -1.87 -16.38 6.67
N SER A 30 -2.53 -15.42 7.32
CA SER A 30 -3.59 -14.60 6.72
C SER A 30 -3.07 -13.82 5.51
N MET A 31 -1.89 -13.19 5.62
CA MET A 31 -1.27 -12.47 4.50
C MET A 31 -0.92 -13.38 3.33
N ILE A 32 -0.40 -14.59 3.59
CA ILE A 32 -0.13 -15.59 2.55
C ILE A 32 -1.45 -15.99 1.87
N ALA A 33 -2.51 -16.22 2.63
CA ALA A 33 -3.82 -16.59 2.10
C ALA A 33 -4.39 -15.48 1.19
N VAL A 34 -4.39 -14.22 1.65
CA VAL A 34 -4.89 -13.09 0.86
C VAL A 34 -4.02 -12.80 -0.36
N ALA A 35 -2.69 -12.89 -0.24
CA ALA A 35 -1.80 -12.79 -1.40
C ALA A 35 -2.10 -13.89 -2.42
N GLY A 36 -2.39 -15.11 -1.95
CA GLY A 36 -2.83 -16.22 -2.79
C GLY A 36 -4.14 -15.94 -3.54
N LEU A 37 -5.13 -15.35 -2.87
CA LEU A 37 -6.40 -14.93 -3.50
C LEU A 37 -6.16 -13.84 -4.54
N ALA A 38 -5.40 -12.79 -4.20
CA ALA A 38 -5.05 -11.73 -5.15
C ALA A 38 -4.32 -12.30 -6.38
N THR A 39 -3.38 -13.23 -6.18
CA THR A 39 -2.68 -13.92 -7.29
C THR A 39 -3.65 -14.69 -8.18
N GLN A 40 -4.66 -15.35 -7.61
CA GLN A 40 -5.68 -16.06 -8.40
C GLN A 40 -6.51 -15.09 -9.25
N SER A 41 -6.94 -13.97 -8.68
CA SER A 41 -7.66 -12.91 -9.40
C SER A 41 -6.82 -12.31 -10.54
N VAL A 42 -5.54 -12.01 -10.29
CA VAL A 42 -4.60 -11.53 -11.31
C VAL A 42 -4.42 -12.56 -12.43
N LYS A 43 -4.28 -13.85 -12.09
CA LYS A 43 -4.18 -14.95 -13.08
C LYS A 43 -5.45 -15.09 -13.92
N ALA A 44 -6.62 -14.89 -13.32
CA ALA A 44 -7.90 -14.93 -14.04
C ALA A 44 -7.96 -13.84 -15.11
N ILE A 45 -7.59 -12.60 -14.75
CA ILE A 45 -7.48 -11.50 -15.73
C ILE A 45 -6.45 -11.84 -16.80
N TYR A 46 -5.26 -12.30 -16.40
CA TYR A 46 -4.19 -12.58 -17.35
C TYR A 46 -4.69 -13.55 -18.43
N LYS A 47 -5.36 -14.64 -18.04
CA LYS A 47 -5.96 -15.58 -18.99
C LYS A 47 -7.03 -14.92 -19.87
N ALA A 48 -7.88 -14.06 -19.31
CA ALA A 48 -8.91 -13.37 -20.06
C ALA A 48 -8.35 -12.42 -21.13
N ILE A 49 -7.20 -11.79 -20.87
CA ILE A 49 -6.57 -10.83 -21.80
C ILE A 49 -5.46 -11.43 -22.67
N ASP A 50 -4.84 -12.55 -22.26
CA ASP A 50 -3.75 -13.19 -22.99
C ASP A 50 -4.20 -13.74 -24.35
N GLY A 51 -5.42 -14.29 -24.42
CA GLY A 51 -6.04 -14.79 -25.65
C GLY A 51 -6.47 -13.70 -26.65
N LEU A 52 -6.35 -12.42 -26.29
CA LEU A 52 -6.78 -11.31 -27.14
C LEU A 52 -5.63 -10.88 -28.08
N VAL A 53 -5.50 -11.58 -29.21
CA VAL A 53 -4.52 -11.25 -30.27
C VAL A 53 -4.85 -9.89 -30.89
N GLU A 54 -3.87 -9.00 -31.06
CA GLU A 54 -4.01 -7.63 -31.59
C GLU A 54 -4.93 -6.69 -30.77
N ALA A 55 -5.01 -6.90 -29.46
CA ALA A 55 -5.79 -6.03 -28.59
C ALA A 55 -5.30 -4.55 -28.63
N PRO A 56 -6.21 -3.57 -28.40
CA PRO A 56 -5.86 -2.16 -28.26
C PRO A 56 -4.75 -1.91 -27.22
N HIS A 57 -4.02 -0.80 -27.40
CA HIS A 57 -2.83 -0.50 -26.60
C HIS A 57 -3.11 -0.51 -25.08
N ALA A 58 -4.28 -0.02 -24.66
CA ALA A 58 -4.70 -0.05 -23.26
C ALA A 58 -4.76 -1.47 -22.67
N ILE A 59 -5.26 -2.47 -23.42
CA ILE A 59 -5.29 -3.88 -23.00
C ILE A 59 -3.88 -4.48 -22.99
N ALA A 60 -3.06 -4.17 -24.00
CA ALA A 60 -1.68 -4.63 -24.03
C ALA A 60 -0.89 -4.11 -22.81
N ARG A 61 -1.13 -2.86 -22.40
CA ARG A 61 -0.59 -2.30 -21.14
C ARG A 61 -1.12 -3.03 -19.92
N SER A 62 -2.43 -3.34 -19.87
CA SER A 62 -3.00 -4.17 -18.80
C SER A 62 -2.31 -5.52 -18.69
N LYS A 63 -2.01 -6.18 -19.82
CA LYS A 63 -1.32 -7.48 -19.84
C LYS A 63 0.06 -7.42 -19.17
N THR A 64 0.85 -6.41 -19.50
CA THR A 64 2.17 -6.21 -18.90
C THR A 64 2.07 -5.92 -17.40
N LEU A 65 1.13 -5.06 -16.99
CA LEU A 65 0.94 -4.70 -15.57
C LEU A 65 0.41 -5.88 -14.75
N VAL A 66 -0.53 -6.66 -15.29
CA VAL A 66 -1.07 -7.87 -14.66
C VAL A 66 0.05 -8.90 -14.47
N ALA A 67 0.89 -9.13 -15.47
CA ALA A 67 2.05 -10.03 -15.33
C ALA A 67 3.05 -9.53 -14.27
N GLY A 68 3.35 -8.23 -14.26
CA GLY A 68 4.22 -7.62 -13.26
C GLY A 68 3.66 -7.75 -11.84
N THR A 69 2.37 -7.49 -11.66
CA THR A 69 1.67 -7.62 -10.39
C THR A 69 1.66 -9.07 -9.91
N GLN A 70 1.43 -10.03 -10.81
CA GLN A 70 1.51 -11.45 -10.47
C GLN A 70 2.89 -11.82 -9.93
N SER A 71 3.95 -11.34 -10.59
CA SER A 71 5.33 -11.58 -10.15
C SER A 71 5.61 -10.99 -8.76
N SER A 72 5.15 -9.77 -8.49
CA SER A 72 5.27 -9.14 -7.17
C SER A 72 4.53 -9.93 -6.08
N LEU A 73 3.31 -10.39 -6.35
CA LEU A 73 2.52 -11.19 -5.40
C LEU A 73 3.12 -12.58 -5.16
N ASP A 74 3.59 -13.26 -6.22
CA ASP A 74 4.27 -14.55 -6.11
C ASP A 74 5.57 -14.41 -5.30
N THR A 75 6.31 -13.31 -5.49
CA THR A 75 7.52 -13.01 -4.72
C THR A 75 7.18 -12.76 -3.26
N LEU A 76 6.15 -11.95 -2.97
CA LEU A 76 5.67 -11.71 -1.62
C LEU A 76 5.32 -13.03 -0.91
N ALA A 77 4.48 -13.86 -1.53
CA ALA A 77 4.07 -15.14 -0.95
C ALA A 77 5.27 -16.06 -0.68
N ARG A 78 6.21 -16.17 -1.63
CA ARG A 78 7.44 -16.95 -1.43
C ARG A 78 8.30 -16.42 -0.29
N THR A 79 8.49 -15.11 -0.20
CA THR A 79 9.27 -14.49 0.88
C THR A 79 8.65 -14.79 2.25
N LEU A 80 7.33 -14.78 2.36
CA LEU A 80 6.63 -15.11 3.61
C LEU A 80 6.69 -16.61 3.94
N ILE A 81 6.69 -17.50 2.94
CA ILE A 81 6.72 -18.95 3.13
C ILE A 81 8.13 -19.45 3.46
N VAL A 82 9.14 -19.06 2.67
CA VAL A 82 10.48 -19.67 2.69
C VAL A 82 11.24 -19.37 3.97
N ASN A 83 10.95 -18.26 4.66
CA ASN A 83 11.66 -17.89 5.87
C ASN A 83 10.83 -18.26 7.11
N GLU A 84 10.59 -19.54 7.33
CA GLU A 84 9.80 -20.08 8.45
C GLU A 84 10.33 -19.59 9.82
N ASP A 85 11.66 -19.58 10.00
CA ASP A 85 12.33 -19.03 11.20
C ASP A 85 12.11 -17.52 11.39
N MET A 86 11.74 -16.80 10.32
CA MET A 86 11.48 -15.37 10.33
C MET A 86 9.98 -15.02 10.26
N GLN A 87 9.08 -16.01 10.20
CA GLN A 87 7.63 -15.77 10.11
C GLN A 87 7.08 -15.01 11.33
N VAL A 88 7.62 -15.26 12.53
CA VAL A 88 7.26 -14.49 13.74
C VAL A 88 7.66 -13.02 13.59
N ARG A 89 8.83 -12.75 12.97
CA ARG A 89 9.32 -11.38 12.72
C ARG A 89 8.55 -10.70 11.60
N PHE A 90 8.15 -11.45 10.57
CA PHE A 90 7.26 -10.94 9.54
C PHE A 90 5.90 -10.55 10.12
N GLY A 91 5.33 -11.39 10.99
CA GLY A 91 4.00 -11.13 11.56
C GLY A 91 3.89 -9.78 12.26
N SER A 92 4.87 -9.42 13.10
CA SER A 92 4.86 -8.14 13.82
C SER A 92 5.03 -6.93 12.88
N VAL A 93 5.87 -7.06 11.85
CA VAL A 93 6.07 -6.03 10.82
C VAL A 93 4.80 -5.89 9.96
N LEU A 94 4.21 -7.01 9.53
CA LEU A 94 3.01 -7.06 8.70
C LEU A 94 1.78 -6.46 9.41
N GLN A 95 1.62 -6.71 10.72
CA GLN A 95 0.61 -6.07 11.55
C GLN A 95 0.71 -4.55 11.52
N SER A 96 1.94 -4.02 11.45
CA SER A 96 2.18 -2.58 11.54
C SER A 96 2.01 -1.86 10.19
N ILE A 97 2.13 -2.56 9.06
CA ILE A 97 2.18 -1.96 7.70
C ILE A 97 0.80 -1.92 7.01
N ASN A 98 -0.23 -2.61 7.54
CA ASN A 98 -1.57 -2.72 6.91
C ASN A 98 -1.58 -3.29 5.49
N LEU A 99 -0.60 -4.15 5.14
CA LEU A 99 -0.51 -4.77 3.81
C LEU A 99 -1.76 -5.59 3.44
N HIS A 100 -2.50 -6.09 4.44
CA HIS A 100 -3.74 -6.86 4.24
C HIS A 100 -4.76 -6.12 3.37
N GLU A 101 -5.03 -4.85 3.71
CA GLU A 101 -6.02 -4.04 3.00
C GLU A 101 -5.60 -3.78 1.56
N THR A 102 -4.29 -3.56 1.33
CA THR A 102 -3.74 -3.38 -0.02
C THR A 102 -3.89 -4.66 -0.87
N LEU A 103 -3.69 -5.85 -0.28
CA LEU A 103 -3.85 -7.11 -1.00
C LEU A 103 -5.32 -7.41 -1.33
N LEU A 104 -6.23 -7.19 -0.38
CA LEU A 104 -7.67 -7.29 -0.62
C LEU A 104 -8.13 -6.30 -1.69
N TYR A 105 -7.65 -5.06 -1.63
CA TYR A 105 -7.94 -4.07 -2.64
C TYR A 105 -7.44 -4.51 -4.03
N THR A 106 -6.22 -5.06 -4.10
CA THR A 106 -5.66 -5.59 -5.35
C THR A 106 -6.53 -6.73 -5.90
N GLN A 107 -6.98 -7.65 -5.04
CA GLN A 107 -7.88 -8.73 -5.41
C GLN A 107 -9.20 -8.18 -5.99
N GLU A 108 -9.87 -7.28 -5.28
CA GLU A 108 -11.17 -6.74 -5.69
C GLU A 108 -11.06 -5.94 -7.00
N LEU A 109 -10.00 -5.13 -7.14
CA LEU A 109 -9.70 -4.41 -8.37
C LEU A 109 -9.56 -5.38 -9.55
N CYS A 110 -8.86 -6.48 -9.33
CA CYS A 110 -8.65 -7.53 -10.31
C CYS A 110 -9.95 -8.26 -10.68
N ASP A 111 -10.76 -8.65 -9.69
CA ASP A 111 -12.04 -9.35 -9.92
C ASP A 111 -13.04 -8.47 -10.69
N ARG A 112 -13.09 -7.17 -10.35
CA ARG A 112 -13.92 -6.19 -11.06
C ARG A 112 -13.48 -6.04 -12.50
N PHE A 113 -12.18 -5.85 -12.74
CA PHE A 113 -11.68 -5.71 -14.10
C PHE A 113 -11.88 -6.99 -14.92
N ASN A 114 -11.69 -8.17 -14.32
CA ASN A 114 -11.96 -9.45 -14.98
C ASN A 114 -13.41 -9.53 -15.48
N THR A 115 -14.36 -9.14 -14.63
CA THR A 115 -15.79 -9.11 -14.99
C THR A 115 -16.06 -8.13 -16.13
N THR A 116 -15.48 -6.93 -16.04
CA THR A 116 -15.63 -5.87 -17.05
C THR A 116 -15.01 -6.27 -18.39
N ILE A 117 -13.77 -6.76 -18.40
CA ILE A 117 -13.08 -7.10 -19.63
C ILE A 117 -13.73 -8.30 -20.32
N THR A 118 -14.14 -9.33 -19.57
CA THR A 118 -14.86 -10.49 -20.10
C THR A 118 -16.17 -10.07 -20.78
N LYS A 119 -16.86 -9.06 -20.23
CA LYS A 119 -18.06 -8.50 -20.86
C LYS A 119 -17.73 -7.77 -22.18
N TYR A 120 -16.67 -6.96 -22.18
CA TYR A 120 -16.24 -6.20 -23.36
C TYR A 120 -15.67 -7.07 -24.47
N THR A 121 -15.15 -8.25 -24.14
CA THR A 121 -14.51 -9.18 -25.07
C THR A 121 -15.30 -10.47 -25.28
N SER A 122 -16.61 -10.43 -25.03
CA SER A 122 -17.50 -11.59 -25.05
C SER A 122 -17.64 -12.27 -26.42
N HIS A 123 -17.30 -11.58 -27.51
CA HIS A 123 -17.35 -12.13 -28.88
C HIS A 123 -15.96 -12.42 -29.45
N SER A 124 -14.91 -12.21 -28.67
CA SER A 124 -13.53 -12.46 -29.07
C SER A 124 -13.17 -13.90 -28.76
N THR A 125 -12.39 -14.50 -29.65
CA THR A 125 -11.88 -15.86 -29.49
C THR A 125 -10.37 -15.82 -29.35
N ASP A 126 -9.76 -16.89 -28.84
CA ASP A 126 -8.30 -17.00 -28.63
C ASP A 126 -7.47 -16.72 -29.90
N SER A 127 -8.09 -16.81 -31.08
CA SER A 127 -7.47 -16.60 -32.38
C SER A 127 -7.81 -15.25 -33.03
N ARG A 128 -8.81 -14.52 -32.53
CA ARG A 128 -9.30 -13.31 -33.18
C ARG A 128 -10.02 -12.36 -32.22
N PHE A 129 -9.56 -11.11 -32.23
CA PHE A 129 -10.26 -10.02 -31.58
C PHE A 129 -11.42 -9.52 -32.46
N SER A 130 -12.65 -9.62 -31.95
CA SER A 130 -13.85 -9.21 -32.69
C SER A 130 -13.87 -7.70 -32.92
N SER A 131 -14.22 -7.24 -34.12
CA SER A 131 -14.33 -5.81 -34.41
C SER A 131 -15.38 -5.10 -33.53
N ARG A 132 -16.41 -5.84 -33.07
CA ARG A 132 -17.41 -5.33 -32.12
C ARG A 132 -16.80 -5.09 -30.74
N ASP A 133 -16.03 -6.06 -30.26
CA ASP A 133 -15.34 -5.97 -28.98
C ASP A 133 -14.25 -4.90 -29.03
N ARG A 134 -13.58 -4.75 -30.17
CA ARG A 134 -12.61 -3.66 -30.40
C ARG A 134 -13.25 -2.28 -30.30
N PHE A 135 -14.45 -2.12 -30.84
CA PHE A 135 -15.20 -0.89 -30.68
C PHE A 135 -15.60 -0.65 -29.22
N LEU A 136 -16.11 -1.68 -28.52
CA LEU A 136 -16.49 -1.59 -27.10
C LEU A 136 -15.30 -1.24 -26.20
N VAL A 137 -14.16 -1.88 -26.42
CA VAL A 137 -12.92 -1.63 -25.68
C VAL A 137 -12.41 -0.22 -25.91
N ASN A 138 -12.44 0.27 -27.15
CA ASN A 138 -12.05 1.65 -27.43
C ASN A 138 -13.02 2.65 -26.79
N LEU A 139 -14.33 2.36 -26.78
CA LEU A 139 -15.32 3.20 -26.11
C LEU A 139 -15.10 3.28 -24.59
N HIS A 140 -14.66 2.18 -23.99
CA HIS A 140 -14.38 2.07 -22.56
C HIS A 140 -12.89 2.18 -22.20
N GLU A 141 -12.05 2.70 -23.11
CA GLU A 141 -10.62 2.88 -22.90
C GLU A 141 -10.29 3.68 -21.62
N PRO A 142 -11.01 4.76 -21.26
CA PRO A 142 -10.75 5.48 -20.02
C PRO A 142 -10.83 4.60 -18.76
N GLN A 143 -11.78 3.64 -18.72
CA GLN A 143 -11.91 2.72 -17.58
C GLN A 143 -10.75 1.72 -17.53
N ILE A 144 -10.23 1.29 -18.68
CA ILE A 144 -9.06 0.41 -18.77
C ILE A 144 -7.79 1.15 -18.35
N VAL A 145 -7.66 2.42 -18.74
CA VAL A 145 -6.56 3.30 -18.30
C VAL A 145 -6.61 3.52 -16.79
N GLN A 146 -7.79 3.82 -16.24
CA GLN A 146 -7.97 3.98 -14.79
C GLN A 146 -7.58 2.69 -14.03
N PHE A 147 -8.01 1.53 -14.52
CA PHE A 147 -7.58 0.23 -13.96
C PHE A 147 -6.06 0.07 -14.02
N ASN A 148 -5.42 0.41 -15.15
CA ASN A 148 -3.97 0.31 -15.30
C ASN A 148 -3.23 1.20 -14.29
N ASP A 149 -3.72 2.41 -14.04
CA ASP A 149 -3.10 3.33 -13.10
C ASP A 149 -3.29 2.83 -11.65
N GLN A 150 -4.49 2.33 -11.32
CA GLN A 150 -4.76 1.72 -10.01
C GLN A 150 -3.90 0.47 -9.76
N LEU A 151 -3.81 -0.44 -10.74
CA LEU A 151 -3.03 -1.66 -10.64
C LEU A 151 -1.53 -1.36 -10.56
N SER A 152 -1.06 -0.35 -11.31
CA SER A 152 0.32 0.14 -11.20
C SER A 152 0.63 0.66 -9.80
N GLY A 153 -0.30 1.40 -9.18
CA GLY A 153 -0.23 1.83 -7.80
C GLY A 153 -0.11 0.63 -6.83
N CYS A 154 -0.96 -0.39 -6.99
CA CYS A 154 -0.89 -1.61 -6.18
C CYS A 154 0.46 -2.31 -6.34
N GLN A 155 0.91 -2.53 -7.58
CA GLN A 155 2.18 -3.20 -7.87
C GLN A 155 3.36 -2.48 -7.21
N ARG A 156 3.46 -1.16 -7.39
CA ARG A 156 4.54 -0.34 -6.80
C ARG A 156 4.50 -0.39 -5.27
N THR A 157 3.31 -0.28 -4.68
CA THR A 157 3.12 -0.36 -3.23
C THR A 157 3.57 -1.71 -2.68
N ILE A 158 3.10 -2.82 -3.28
CA ILE A 158 3.46 -4.18 -2.86
C ILE A 158 4.98 -4.39 -2.95
N THR A 159 5.61 -3.98 -4.05
CA THR A 159 7.06 -4.11 -4.23
C THR A 159 7.85 -3.34 -3.17
N LEU A 160 7.54 -2.06 -2.95
CA LEU A 160 8.26 -1.24 -1.96
C LEU A 160 8.02 -1.74 -0.53
N VAL A 161 6.80 -2.19 -0.22
CA VAL A 161 6.49 -2.76 1.09
C VAL A 161 7.25 -4.07 1.30
N LEU A 162 7.32 -4.94 0.30
CA LEU A 162 8.08 -6.19 0.36
C LEU A 162 9.57 -5.94 0.58
N GLU A 163 10.14 -4.97 -0.13
CA GLU A 163 11.54 -4.55 0.07
C GLU A 163 11.77 -4.02 1.48
N ALA A 164 10.88 -3.17 1.99
CA ALA A 164 10.93 -2.66 3.36
C ALA A 164 10.88 -3.79 4.40
N ILE A 165 9.93 -4.72 4.26
CA ILE A 165 9.79 -5.90 5.12
C ILE A 165 11.07 -6.73 5.10
N THR A 166 11.59 -7.03 3.91
CA THR A 166 12.82 -7.82 3.74
C THR A 166 13.99 -7.12 4.40
N LEU A 167 14.12 -5.80 4.22
CA LEU A 167 15.19 -4.99 4.81
C LEU A 167 15.11 -4.96 6.34
N ILE A 168 13.92 -4.78 6.90
CA ILE A 168 13.67 -4.79 8.36
C ILE A 168 14.06 -6.13 8.97
N VAL A 169 13.70 -7.23 8.31
CA VAL A 169 13.93 -8.59 8.81
C VAL A 169 15.40 -9.00 8.67
N THR A 170 16.03 -8.68 7.55
CA THR A 170 17.46 -8.99 7.29
C THR A 170 18.44 -8.04 7.98
N HIS A 171 17.97 -6.91 8.53
CA HIS A 171 18.81 -5.97 9.30
C HIS A 171 19.62 -6.68 10.40
N SER A 172 19.03 -7.67 11.08
CA SER A 172 19.70 -8.39 12.19
C SER A 172 20.86 -9.28 11.76
N THR A 173 21.02 -9.58 10.47
CA THR A 173 22.03 -10.52 9.96
C THR A 173 23.17 -9.84 9.20
N SER A 174 23.10 -8.52 8.97
CA SER A 174 24.11 -7.77 8.21
C SER A 174 25.20 -7.21 9.12
N ASN A 175 26.46 -7.45 8.73
CA ASN A 175 27.63 -6.87 9.41
C ASN A 175 28.03 -5.49 8.84
N ASP A 176 27.47 -5.08 7.70
CA ASP A 176 27.76 -3.79 7.06
C ASP A 176 26.66 -2.76 7.38
N VAL A 177 26.87 -2.01 8.45
CA VAL A 177 25.93 -1.00 8.96
C VAL A 177 25.82 0.20 8.02
N GLN A 178 26.89 0.58 7.31
CA GLN A 178 26.88 1.75 6.42
C GLN A 178 26.06 1.48 5.16
N GLN A 179 26.31 0.33 4.52
CA GLN A 179 25.53 -0.08 3.35
C GLN A 179 24.05 -0.27 3.71
N LEU A 180 23.78 -0.82 4.89
CA LEU A 180 22.42 -1.03 5.38
C LEU A 180 21.69 0.30 5.62
N SER A 181 22.33 1.27 6.28
CA SER A 181 21.78 2.60 6.50
C SER A 181 21.41 3.30 5.19
N ALA A 182 22.29 3.23 4.18
CA ALA A 182 22.02 3.78 2.85
C ALA A 182 20.80 3.12 2.17
N ARG A 183 20.64 1.79 2.33
CA ARG A 183 19.47 1.07 1.81
C ARG A 183 18.17 1.49 2.51
N PHE A 184 18.19 1.66 3.83
CA PHE A 184 17.03 2.18 4.56
C PHE A 184 16.65 3.59 4.08
N GLN A 185 17.62 4.49 3.93
CA GLN A 185 17.36 5.85 3.44
C GLN A 185 16.79 5.85 2.02
N ALA A 186 17.32 5.04 1.11
CA ALA A 186 16.77 4.89 -0.24
C ALA A 186 15.32 4.37 -0.20
N GLN A 187 15.04 3.38 0.67
CA GLN A 187 13.69 2.85 0.83
C GLN A 187 12.71 3.89 1.39
N GLU A 188 13.14 4.66 2.40
CA GLU A 188 12.35 5.74 2.99
C GLU A 188 11.99 6.81 1.94
N GLN A 189 12.95 7.18 1.09
CA GLN A 189 12.72 8.13 0.00
C GLN A 189 11.73 7.59 -1.03
N ALA A 190 11.86 6.31 -1.43
CA ALA A 190 10.96 5.69 -2.39
C ALA A 190 9.52 5.59 -1.85
N LEU A 191 9.35 5.18 -0.58
CA LEU A 191 8.04 5.11 0.08
C LEU A 191 7.40 6.50 0.22
N SER A 192 8.18 7.51 0.62
CA SER A 192 7.71 8.89 0.75
C SER A 192 7.29 9.50 -0.60
N ALA A 193 8.08 9.26 -1.65
CA ALA A 193 7.78 9.71 -3.00
C ALA A 193 6.46 9.10 -3.50
N LEU A 194 6.29 7.79 -3.32
CA LEU A 194 5.05 7.10 -3.72
C LEU A 194 3.84 7.56 -2.90
N ALA A 195 3.97 7.71 -1.58
CA ALA A 195 2.88 8.22 -0.73
C ALA A 195 2.44 9.62 -1.17
N THR A 196 3.39 10.49 -1.51
CA THR A 196 3.11 11.84 -2.02
C THR A 196 2.42 11.80 -3.38
N GLU A 197 2.83 10.91 -4.27
CA GLU A 197 2.19 10.71 -5.58
C GLU A 197 0.74 10.24 -5.43
N LEU A 198 0.50 9.24 -4.58
CA LEU A 198 -0.84 8.71 -4.28
C LEU A 198 -1.75 9.76 -3.63
N SER A 199 -1.19 10.58 -2.73
CA SER A 199 -1.90 11.69 -2.10
C SER A 199 -2.32 12.75 -3.12
N LYS A 200 -1.43 13.12 -4.05
CA LYS A 200 -1.77 14.06 -5.13
C LYS A 200 -2.94 13.55 -5.96
N ILE A 201 -2.89 12.28 -6.38
CA ILE A 201 -3.97 11.65 -7.17
C ILE A 201 -5.29 11.67 -6.40
N SER A 202 -5.25 11.42 -5.08
CA SER A 202 -6.44 11.50 -4.23
C SER A 202 -7.00 12.92 -4.08
N ASN A 203 -6.15 13.96 -4.05
CA ASN A 203 -6.55 15.33 -3.75
C ASN A 203 -6.97 16.15 -4.99
N THR A 204 -6.47 15.83 -6.19
CA THR A 204 -6.83 16.56 -7.44
C THR A 204 -8.32 16.49 -7.82
N ALA A 205 -9.13 15.71 -7.10
CA ALA A 205 -10.56 15.53 -7.37
C ALA A 205 -11.48 16.48 -6.57
N GLU A 206 -10.99 17.16 -5.53
CA GLU A 206 -11.84 18.06 -4.73
C GLU A 206 -12.04 19.44 -5.40
N ASP A 207 -11.13 19.86 -6.30
CA ASP A 207 -11.10 21.24 -6.84
C ASP A 207 -11.87 21.44 -8.16
N ASN A 208 -12.41 20.36 -8.77
CA ASN A 208 -13.09 20.42 -10.08
C ASN A 208 -14.61 20.12 -10.01
N THR A 209 -15.29 20.53 -8.95
CA THR A 209 -16.75 20.35 -8.83
C THR A 209 -17.52 21.51 -9.47
N THR A 210 -17.52 21.62 -10.80
CA THR A 210 -18.56 22.39 -11.52
C THR A 210 -18.98 21.71 -12.83
N LEU A 211 -20.21 21.17 -12.84
CA LEU A 211 -21.09 20.79 -13.99
C LEU A 211 -20.96 19.36 -14.60
N PRO A 212 -22.04 18.78 -15.17
CA PRO A 212 -22.93 17.87 -14.41
C PRO A 212 -23.09 16.46 -15.03
N ASN A 213 -23.31 15.47 -14.14
CA ASN A 213 -24.05 14.21 -14.35
C ASN A 213 -23.94 13.50 -15.70
N THR A 214 -23.05 12.51 -15.79
CA THR A 214 -23.42 11.10 -16.06
C THR A 214 -22.24 10.19 -15.71
N ILE A 215 -22.50 9.06 -15.05
CA ILE A 215 -21.55 8.03 -14.55
C ILE A 215 -21.07 8.28 -13.10
N GLY A 216 -22.03 8.29 -12.17
CA GLY A 216 -21.74 8.21 -10.74
C GLY A 216 -21.59 6.75 -10.29
N THR A 217 -20.37 6.35 -9.91
CA THR A 217 -20.00 5.47 -8.77
C THR A 217 -18.51 5.09 -8.80
N ASP A 218 -17.84 5.08 -9.97
CA ASP A 218 -16.47 4.53 -10.09
C ASP A 218 -15.34 5.52 -9.68
N GLU A 219 -15.49 6.82 -9.93
CA GLU A 219 -14.42 7.78 -9.62
C GLU A 219 -14.25 7.98 -8.10
N GLN A 220 -15.35 8.14 -7.36
CA GLN A 220 -15.30 8.32 -5.90
C GLN A 220 -14.73 7.10 -5.16
N ASP A 221 -15.04 5.91 -5.67
CA ASP A 221 -14.48 4.64 -5.20
C ASP A 221 -12.98 4.53 -5.52
N SER A 222 -12.53 5.05 -6.67
CA SER A 222 -11.11 5.05 -7.05
C SER A 222 -10.21 5.88 -6.12
N PHE A 223 -10.70 7.02 -5.60
CA PHE A 223 -9.94 7.87 -4.69
C PHE A 223 -9.82 7.27 -3.29
N GLN A 224 -10.91 6.72 -2.76
CA GLN A 224 -10.90 6.02 -1.48
C GLN A 224 -9.93 4.82 -1.50
N ARG A 225 -9.72 4.23 -2.68
CA ARG A 225 -8.79 3.14 -2.90
C ARG A 225 -7.32 3.58 -2.97
N PHE A 226 -7.01 4.73 -3.55
CA PHE A 226 -5.65 5.29 -3.47
C PHE A 226 -5.25 5.66 -2.04
N ALA A 227 -6.22 6.06 -1.21
CA ALA A 227 -5.97 6.30 0.22
C ALA A 227 -5.52 5.03 0.98
N VAL A 228 -5.99 3.84 0.59
CA VAL A 228 -5.52 2.56 1.17
C VAL A 228 -4.04 2.32 0.86
N LEU A 229 -3.65 2.54 -0.41
CA LEU A 229 -2.25 2.43 -0.84
C LEU A 229 -1.37 3.45 -0.11
N GLN A 230 -1.83 4.70 -0.02
CA GLN A 230 -1.11 5.77 0.68
C GLN A 230 -0.89 5.39 2.15
N LYS A 231 -1.93 4.95 2.86
CA LYS A 231 -1.83 4.52 4.27
C LYS A 231 -0.82 3.38 4.44
N THR A 232 -0.81 2.44 3.51
CA THR A 232 0.14 1.31 3.54
C THR A 232 1.57 1.80 3.34
N CYS A 233 1.82 2.72 2.40
CA CYS A 233 3.13 3.34 2.20
C CYS A 233 3.60 4.15 3.41
N GLU A 234 2.71 4.93 4.03
CA GLU A 234 3.03 5.70 5.25
C GLU A 234 3.33 4.79 6.44
N ALA A 235 2.57 3.70 6.59
CA ALA A 235 2.79 2.71 7.64
C ALA A 235 4.14 1.99 7.43
N ALA A 236 4.44 1.56 6.20
CA ALA A 236 5.75 1.01 5.84
C ALA A 236 6.87 2.00 6.14
N LEU A 237 6.72 3.27 5.75
CA LEU A 237 7.71 4.31 6.00
C LEU A 237 8.00 4.46 7.49
N ARG A 238 6.95 4.56 8.32
CA ARG A 238 7.10 4.67 9.79
C ARG A 238 7.84 3.47 10.38
N VAL A 239 7.48 2.25 9.98
CA VAL A 239 8.11 1.03 10.50
C VAL A 239 9.58 0.93 10.03
N THR A 240 9.86 1.26 8.77
CA THR A 240 11.22 1.31 8.21
C THR A 240 12.09 2.33 8.93
N GLN A 241 11.57 3.54 9.16
CA GLN A 241 12.25 4.59 9.91
C GLN A 241 12.51 4.15 11.34
N ALA A 242 11.50 3.60 12.03
CA ALA A 242 11.64 3.14 13.40
C ALA A 242 12.71 2.05 13.54
N LYS A 243 12.79 1.15 12.56
CA LYS A 243 13.83 0.12 12.56
C LYS A 243 15.23 0.69 12.34
N ARG A 244 15.39 1.66 11.44
CA ARG A 244 16.69 2.31 11.18
C ARG A 244 17.16 3.14 12.38
N THR A 245 16.27 3.90 13.01
CA THR A 245 16.62 4.88 14.05
C THR A 245 16.58 4.31 15.46
N GLY A 246 16.00 3.11 15.65
CA GLY A 246 15.63 2.59 16.97
C GLY A 246 14.49 3.37 17.63
N GLN A 247 13.81 4.27 16.91
CA GLN A 247 12.85 5.22 17.50
C GLN A 247 11.44 5.01 16.95
N ILE A 248 10.50 4.66 17.83
CA ILE A 248 9.08 4.54 17.51
C ILE A 248 8.37 5.83 17.95
N PHE A 249 7.68 6.50 17.02
CA PHE A 249 6.94 7.74 17.28
C PHE A 249 5.43 7.51 17.28
N GLY A 250 4.77 7.90 18.37
CA GLY A 250 3.31 7.99 18.47
C GLY A 250 2.78 9.33 17.93
N ASP A 251 1.52 9.63 18.24
CA ASP A 251 0.86 10.84 17.76
C ASP A 251 1.50 12.11 18.34
N MET A 252 1.93 13.03 17.47
CA MET A 252 2.38 14.37 17.84
C MET A 252 1.33 15.39 17.43
N GLN A 253 0.80 16.13 18.41
CA GLN A 253 -0.12 17.24 18.20
C GLN A 253 0.51 18.55 18.65
N ILE A 254 0.64 19.49 17.72
CA ILE A 254 1.26 20.79 17.92
C ILE A 254 0.36 21.88 17.34
N ASP A 255 0.19 22.98 18.08
CA ASP A 255 -0.47 24.21 17.62
C ASP A 255 0.59 25.24 17.13
N GLN A 256 0.69 26.41 17.78
CA GLN A 256 1.82 27.33 17.68
C GLN A 256 3.01 26.95 18.59
N SER A 257 2.95 25.78 19.22
CA SER A 257 3.97 25.22 20.09
C SER A 257 5.13 24.58 19.31
N PHE A 258 6.28 24.44 19.96
CA PHE A 258 7.43 23.72 19.41
C PHE A 258 7.57 22.36 20.10
N ALA A 259 7.55 21.28 19.33
CA ALA A 259 7.77 19.93 19.87
C ALA A 259 8.86 19.20 19.07
N MET A 260 9.72 18.50 19.78
CA MET A 260 10.77 17.67 19.20
C MET A 260 10.80 16.31 19.90
N GLN A 261 10.76 15.25 19.11
CA GLN A 261 10.96 13.88 19.56
C GLN A 261 12.16 13.27 18.84
N GLY A 262 13.02 12.57 19.60
CA GLY A 262 14.09 11.76 19.04
C GLY A 262 15.49 12.13 19.51
N ILE A 263 16.49 11.68 18.75
CA ILE A 263 17.91 11.90 19.08
C ILE A 263 18.47 13.06 18.27
N VAL A 264 18.98 14.08 18.97
CA VAL A 264 19.64 15.24 18.39
C VAL A 264 21.14 15.17 18.70
N GLY A 265 21.90 14.71 17.72
CA GLY A 265 23.33 14.50 17.91
C GLY A 265 23.87 13.19 17.35
N GLU A 266 25.04 12.79 17.82
CA GLU A 266 25.52 11.43 17.60
C GLU A 266 24.58 10.43 18.28
N ALA A 267 24.01 9.53 17.49
CA ALA A 267 23.13 8.49 17.99
C ALA A 267 23.88 7.53 18.91
N GLN A 268 23.41 7.37 20.14
CA GLN A 268 23.93 6.33 21.02
C GLN A 268 23.56 4.95 20.47
N LYS A 269 24.56 4.09 20.29
CA LYS A 269 24.34 2.72 19.80
C LYS A 269 23.50 1.92 20.80
N GLY A 270 22.53 1.16 20.28
CA GLY A 270 21.75 0.21 21.07
C GLY A 270 20.65 0.83 21.93
N VAL A 271 20.25 2.07 21.64
CA VAL A 271 19.11 2.70 22.33
C VAL A 271 17.87 2.58 21.46
N ASP A 272 16.92 1.78 21.91
CA ASP A 272 15.55 1.79 21.39
C ASP A 272 14.72 2.79 22.21
N GLN A 273 14.03 3.71 21.55
CA GLN A 273 13.14 4.69 22.19
C GLN A 273 11.72 4.53 21.65
N SER A 274 10.73 4.49 22.53
CA SER A 274 9.33 4.53 22.16
C SER A 274 8.69 5.77 22.74
N PHE A 275 8.13 6.59 21.86
CA PHE A 275 7.42 7.82 22.19
C PHE A 275 5.92 7.56 22.03
N GLY A 276 5.17 7.79 23.10
CA GLY A 276 3.71 7.72 23.06
C GLY A 276 3.10 8.97 22.42
N LYS A 277 1.92 9.37 22.90
CA LYS A 277 1.27 10.61 22.46
C LYS A 277 1.95 11.83 23.08
N LEU A 278 2.30 12.82 22.27
CA LEU A 278 2.79 14.13 22.69
C LEU A 278 1.84 15.22 22.21
N SER A 279 1.39 16.06 23.14
CA SER A 279 0.60 17.25 22.81
C SER A 279 1.27 18.47 23.42
N ALA A 280 1.60 19.45 22.59
CA ALA A 280 2.10 20.74 23.03
C ALA A 280 1.12 21.83 22.57
N GLN A 281 0.59 22.60 23.54
CA GLN A 281 -0.41 23.63 23.32
C GLN A 281 0.01 24.94 24.03
N ASN A 282 -0.60 26.06 23.65
CA ASN A 282 -0.41 27.36 24.30
C ASN A 282 1.05 27.87 24.23
N ASN A 283 1.65 27.79 23.05
CA ASN A 283 3.03 28.27 22.81
C ASN A 283 4.08 27.56 23.70
N SER A 284 3.82 26.29 24.01
CA SER A 284 4.70 25.47 24.84
C SER A 284 5.90 24.93 24.04
N ARG A 285 6.95 24.52 24.74
CA ARG A 285 8.10 23.82 24.15
C ARG A 285 8.25 22.44 24.80
N ALA A 286 8.28 21.39 24.00
CA ALA A 286 8.43 20.02 24.47
C ALA A 286 9.59 19.31 23.75
N PHE A 287 10.43 18.64 24.52
CA PHE A 287 11.55 17.83 24.02
C PHE A 287 11.48 16.46 24.66
N GLN A 288 11.50 15.41 23.84
CA GLN A 288 11.46 14.04 24.32
C GLN A 288 12.45 13.20 23.53
N GLY A 289 13.52 12.75 24.18
CA GLY A 289 14.56 11.95 23.54
C GLY A 289 15.93 12.26 24.09
N GLN A 290 16.98 12.08 23.28
CA GLN A 290 18.36 12.35 23.68
C GLN A 290 18.92 13.54 22.90
N MET A 291 19.73 14.35 23.56
CA MET A 291 20.46 15.43 22.91
C MET A 291 21.90 15.41 23.41
N ASP A 292 22.86 15.38 22.48
CA ASP A 292 24.26 15.49 22.87
C ASP A 292 24.59 16.92 23.33
N ALA A 293 25.61 17.06 24.18
CA ALA A 293 25.94 18.35 24.79
C ALA A 293 26.30 19.45 23.77
N ALA A 294 26.97 19.12 22.65
CA ALA A 294 27.32 20.08 21.61
C ALA A 294 26.08 20.48 20.78
N SER A 295 25.13 19.58 20.59
CA SER A 295 23.84 19.90 19.96
C SER A 295 22.94 20.74 20.87
N PHE A 296 22.95 20.47 22.17
CA PHE A 296 22.25 21.28 23.17
C PHE A 296 22.79 22.71 23.21
N ALA A 297 24.11 22.87 23.27
CA ALA A 297 24.74 24.18 23.28
C ALA A 297 24.44 25.00 22.01
N ARG A 298 24.31 24.36 20.84
CA ARG A 298 23.91 25.05 19.60
C ARG A 298 22.44 25.44 19.54
N MET A 299 21.58 24.69 20.22
CA MET A 299 20.14 24.90 20.17
C MET A 299 19.62 25.88 21.22
N PHE A 300 20.31 26.00 22.36
CA PHE A 300 19.86 26.81 23.51
C PHE A 300 20.93 27.77 24.06
N GLY A 301 22.16 27.72 23.56
CA GLY A 301 23.25 28.62 23.95
C GLY A 301 23.22 29.96 23.22
#